data_AF-A0A8K0VA53-F1
#
_entry.id   AF-A0A8K0VA53-F1
#
_cell.length_a   1.000
_cell.length_b   1.000
_cell.length_c   1.000
_cell.angle_alpha   90.00
_cell.angle_beta   90.00
_cell.angle_gamma   90.00
#
_symmetry.space_group_name_H-M   'P 1'
#
loop_
_entity.id
_entity.type
_entity.pdbx_description
1 polymer ?
#
loop_
_entity_poly.entity_id
_entity_poly.type
_entity_poly.pdbx_seq_one_letter_code
_entity_poly.pdbx_strand_id
1 'polypeptide(L)'
;MNELDDFHNRIGQLLIDAGPSDAHKIIARAKLPLDGESCEYEYDYVDQEGKDDWFVPDKLASHDLRLLLVKMRDFYIQNNMTNGRPAWTACEIIIDIPAEKINISFQYDD
;
A
#
# COMPACT_ATOMS: atom_id res chain seq x y z
N MET A 1 15.50 -6.14 -11.34
CA MET A 1 14.36 -5.83 -10.45
C MET A 1 13.23 -6.71 -10.90
N ASN A 2 12.69 -7.58 -10.03
CA ASN A 2 11.53 -8.38 -10.40
C ASN A 2 10.27 -7.46 -10.39
N GLU A 3 9.18 -7.87 -11.02
CA GLU A 3 7.98 -7.03 -11.15
C GLU A 3 7.33 -6.69 -9.80
N LEU A 4 7.49 -7.54 -8.79
CA LEU A 4 7.04 -7.27 -7.43
C LEU A 4 7.87 -6.17 -6.75
N ASP A 5 9.19 -6.17 -6.96
CA ASP A 5 10.06 -5.11 -6.47
C ASP A 5 9.65 -3.76 -7.11
N ASP A 6 9.23 -3.75 -8.38
CA ASP A 6 8.70 -2.53 -9.04
C ASP A 6 7.41 -2.03 -8.39
N PHE A 7 6.46 -2.93 -8.11
CA PHE A 7 5.24 -2.57 -7.38
C PHE A 7 5.56 -1.99 -6.00
N HIS A 8 6.43 -2.66 -5.23
CA HIS A 8 6.86 -2.20 -3.91
C HIS A 8 7.52 -0.82 -3.98
N ASN A 9 8.43 -0.60 -4.91
CA ASN A 9 9.12 0.68 -5.06
C ASN A 9 8.16 1.81 -5.45
N ARG A 10 7.24 1.56 -6.39
CA ARG A 10 6.27 2.56 -6.85
C ARG A 10 5.24 2.90 -5.79
N ILE A 11 4.74 1.90 -5.06
CA ILE A 11 3.83 2.11 -3.92
C ILE A 11 4.57 2.88 -2.81
N GLY A 12 5.81 2.49 -2.51
CA GLY A 12 6.65 3.14 -1.51
C GLY A 12 6.86 4.62 -1.82
N GLN A 13 7.34 4.93 -3.02
CA GLN A 13 7.59 6.30 -3.45
C GLN A 13 6.31 7.14 -3.45
N LEU A 14 5.21 6.60 -3.98
CA LEU A 14 3.92 7.30 -4.01
C LEU A 14 3.46 7.72 -2.61
N LEU A 15 3.59 6.83 -1.63
CA LEU A 15 3.18 7.11 -0.25
C LEU A 15 4.14 8.07 0.45
N ILE A 16 5.46 7.99 0.18
CA ILE A 16 6.43 8.97 0.68
C ILE A 16 6.13 10.37 0.13
N ASP A 17 5.87 10.49 -1.17
CA ASP A 17 5.60 11.77 -1.82
C ASP A 17 4.29 12.42 -1.34
N ALA A 18 3.29 11.60 -1.00
CA ALA A 18 2.00 12.04 -0.51
C ALA A 18 1.95 12.22 1.02
N GLY A 19 2.95 11.72 1.74
CA GLY A 19 3.03 11.72 3.19
C GLY A 19 3.62 13.02 3.76
N PRO A 20 3.51 13.24 5.09
CA PRO A 20 4.14 14.37 5.76
C PRO A 20 5.67 14.33 5.63
N SER A 21 6.29 15.49 5.44
CA SER A 21 7.74 15.61 5.24
C SER A 21 8.58 15.21 6.45
N ASP A 22 7.99 15.21 7.64
CA ASP A 22 8.60 14.82 8.90
C ASP A 22 8.29 13.37 9.30
N ALA A 23 7.56 12.61 8.49
CA ALA A 23 7.33 11.20 8.74
C ALA A 23 8.65 10.41 8.72
N HIS A 24 8.86 9.54 9.72
CA HIS A 24 9.84 8.46 9.64
C HIS A 24 9.17 7.11 9.34
N LYS A 25 7.84 7.02 9.46
CA LYS A 25 7.05 5.84 9.12
C LYS A 25 5.70 6.25 8.55
N ILE A 26 5.27 5.56 7.51
CA ILE A 26 3.93 5.72 6.92
C ILE A 26 3.21 4.38 7.01
N ILE A 27 1.94 4.39 7.43
CA ILE A 27 1.05 3.23 7.44
C ILE A 27 -0.17 3.55 6.59
N ALA A 28 -0.40 2.78 5.53
CA ALA A 28 -1.59 2.87 4.71
C ALA A 28 -2.39 1.57 4.80
N ARG A 29 -3.65 1.64 5.19
CA ARG A 29 -4.57 0.49 5.17
C ARG A 29 -5.56 0.69 4.05
N ALA A 30 -5.67 -0.30 3.18
CA ALA A 30 -6.52 -0.25 2.00
C ALA A 30 -7.50 -1.42 2.02
N LYS A 31 -8.80 -1.14 1.83
CA LYS A 31 -9.81 -2.16 1.51
C LYS A 31 -10.17 -2.04 0.05
N LEU A 32 -9.84 -3.07 -0.72
CA LEU A 32 -9.97 -3.14 -2.17
C LEU A 32 -10.92 -4.29 -2.55
N PRO A 33 -12.21 -4.00 -2.80
CA PRO A 33 -13.14 -5.00 -3.33
C PRO A 33 -12.61 -5.69 -4.60
N LEU A 34 -13.12 -6.89 -4.88
CA LEU A 34 -12.62 -7.72 -5.99
C LEU A 34 -12.83 -7.08 -7.37
N ASP A 35 -13.85 -6.23 -7.54
CA ASP A 35 -14.06 -5.47 -8.78
C ASP A 35 -12.91 -4.48 -9.07
N GLY A 36 -12.19 -4.05 -8.04
CA GLY A 36 -11.10 -3.08 -8.13
C GLY A 36 -11.55 -1.65 -8.47
N GLU A 37 -12.86 -1.37 -8.53
CA GLU A 37 -13.39 -0.08 -8.98
C GLU A 37 -13.30 0.99 -7.90
N SER A 38 -13.34 0.59 -6.63
CA SER A 38 -13.28 1.46 -5.46
C SER A 38 -12.21 0.99 -4.47
N CYS A 39 -11.82 1.86 -3.55
CA CYS A 39 -10.95 1.49 -2.45
C CYS A 39 -11.16 2.45 -1.27
N GLU A 40 -11.30 1.89 -0.06
CA GLU A 40 -11.32 2.67 1.19
C GLU A 40 -9.91 2.73 1.77
N TYR A 41 -9.56 3.86 2.37
CA TYR A 41 -8.22 4.09 2.90
C TYR A 41 -8.21 4.68 4.31
N GLU A 42 -7.21 4.27 5.07
CA GLU A 42 -6.72 4.96 6.26
C GLU A 42 -5.22 5.24 6.08
N TYR A 43 -4.79 6.41 6.53
CA TYR A 43 -3.43 6.90 6.37
C TYR A 43 -2.93 7.47 7.69
N ASP A 44 -2.00 6.76 8.32
CA ASP A 44 -1.31 7.17 9.53
C ASP A 44 0.17 7.39 9.25
N TYR A 45 0.82 8.20 10.07
CA TYR A 45 2.26 8.32 10.06
C TYR A 45 2.80 8.43 11.48
N VAL A 46 4.11 8.20 11.61
CA VAL A 46 4.86 8.51 12.82
C VAL A 46 5.91 9.55 12.47
N ASP A 47 5.89 10.69 13.16
CA ASP A 47 6.85 11.79 12.97
C ASP A 47 8.22 11.47 13.57
N GLN A 48 9.23 12.32 13.32
CA GLN A 48 10.59 12.16 13.85
C GLN A 48 10.68 12.06 15.39
N GLU A 49 9.69 12.56 16.12
CA GLU A 49 9.64 12.50 17.59
C GLU A 49 8.97 11.21 18.10
N GLY A 50 8.52 10.35 17.19
CA GLY A 50 7.88 9.08 17.50
C GLY A 50 6.39 9.21 17.79
N LYS A 51 5.76 10.34 17.48
CA LYS A 51 4.33 10.58 17.70
C LYS A 51 3.53 10.14 16.48
N ASP A 52 2.43 9.43 16.73
CA ASP A 52 1.45 9.04 15.74
C ASP A 52 0.43 10.15 15.45
N ASP A 53 0.09 10.33 14.18
CA ASP A 53 -1.03 11.15 13.73
C ASP A 53 -1.54 10.63 12.37
N TRP A 54 -2.72 11.10 11.95
CA TRP A 54 -3.29 10.79 10.65
C TRP A 54 -2.92 11.86 9.62
N PHE A 55 -2.94 11.49 8.35
CA PHE A 55 -2.82 12.45 7.26
C PHE A 55 -3.85 12.18 6.17
N VAL A 56 -4.09 13.18 5.33
CA VAL A 56 -4.92 13.01 4.13
C VAL A 56 -4.04 13.32 2.93
N PRO A 57 -3.70 12.30 2.12
CA PRO A 57 -2.93 12.53 0.91
C PRO A 57 -3.79 13.28 -0.11
N ASP A 58 -3.15 13.79 -1.17
CA ASP A 58 -3.90 14.34 -2.28
C ASP A 58 -4.74 13.25 -2.98
N LYS A 59 -5.80 13.67 -3.68
CA LYS A 59 -6.74 12.74 -4.32
C LYS A 59 -6.11 11.89 -5.42
N LEU A 60 -5.02 12.35 -6.04
CA LEU A 60 -4.33 11.58 -7.08
C LEU A 60 -3.56 10.43 -6.46
N ALA A 61 -2.91 10.64 -5.31
CA ALA A 61 -2.18 9.60 -4.60
C ALA A 61 -3.07 8.40 -4.24
N SER A 62 -4.27 8.60 -3.69
CA SER A 62 -5.19 7.50 -3.41
C SER A 62 -5.69 6.81 -4.69
N HIS A 63 -5.93 7.55 -5.77
CA HIS A 63 -6.31 6.98 -7.06
C HIS A 63 -5.19 6.09 -7.64
N ASP A 64 -3.97 6.60 -7.67
CA ASP A 64 -2.81 5.90 -8.20
C ASP A 64 -2.46 4.68 -7.36
N LEU A 65 -2.61 4.77 -6.04
CA LEU A 65 -2.45 3.64 -5.13
C LEU A 65 -3.46 2.52 -5.47
N ARG A 66 -4.73 2.85 -5.71
CA ARG A 66 -5.73 1.86 -6.15
C ARG A 66 -5.28 1.14 -7.42
N LEU A 67 -4.83 1.89 -8.43
CA LEU A 67 -4.40 1.31 -9.71
C LEU A 67 -3.18 0.40 -9.56
N LEU A 68 -2.23 0.77 -8.70
CA LEU A 68 -1.07 -0.07 -8.38
C LEU A 68 -1.49 -1.35 -7.65
N LEU A 69 -2.37 -1.23 -6.66
CA LEU A 69 -2.89 -2.36 -5.89
C LEU A 69 -3.68 -3.35 -6.76
N VAL A 70 -4.53 -2.87 -7.68
CA VAL A 70 -5.24 -3.71 -8.65
C VAL A 70 -4.26 -4.48 -9.55
N LYS A 71 -3.27 -3.78 -10.13
CA LYS A 71 -2.26 -4.41 -10.99
C LYS A 71 -1.42 -5.44 -10.24
N MET A 72 -1.06 -5.15 -9.00
CA MET A 72 -0.35 -6.09 -8.14
C MET A 72 -1.21 -7.32 -7.85
N ARG A 73 -2.51 -7.14 -7.54
CA ARG A 73 -3.43 -8.27 -7.34
C ARG A 73 -3.55 -9.14 -8.60
N ASP A 74 -3.68 -8.52 -9.77
CA ASP A 74 -3.74 -9.22 -11.05
C ASP A 74 -2.45 -10.02 -11.31
N PHE A 75 -1.29 -9.43 -11.01
CA PHE A 75 0.00 -10.11 -11.10
C PHE A 75 0.04 -11.36 -10.20
N TYR A 76 -0.44 -11.28 -8.96
CA TYR A 76 -0.50 -12.44 -8.05
C TYR A 76 -1.39 -13.55 -8.61
N ILE A 77 -2.56 -13.20 -9.17
CA ILE A 77 -3.51 -14.16 -9.75
C ILE A 77 -2.89 -14.85 -10.97
N GLN A 78 -2.36 -14.06 -11.91
CA GLN A 78 -1.81 -14.57 -13.18
C GLN A 78 -0.58 -15.47 -12.97
N ASN A 79 0.19 -15.22 -11.92
CA ASN A 79 1.40 -15.99 -11.58
C ASN A 79 1.15 -17.09 -10.54
N ASN A 80 -0.10 -17.43 -10.23
CA ASN A 80 -0.48 -18.46 -9.26
C ASN A 80 0.15 -18.26 -7.86
N MET A 81 0.32 -17.00 -7.47
CA MET A 81 0.96 -16.60 -6.21
C MET A 81 -0.02 -16.48 -5.04
N THR A 82 -1.31 -16.72 -5.27
CA THR A 82 -2.33 -16.78 -4.21
C THR A 82 -2.33 -18.13 -3.49
N ASN A 83 -1.52 -19.10 -3.94
CA ASN A 83 -1.42 -20.46 -3.37
C ASN A 83 -2.79 -21.16 -3.23
N GLY A 84 -3.65 -21.00 -4.24
CA GLY A 84 -4.99 -21.59 -4.26
C GLY A 84 -6.04 -20.88 -3.40
N ARG A 85 -5.67 -19.76 -2.74
CA ARG A 85 -6.63 -18.89 -2.03
C ARG A 85 -7.30 -17.91 -2.99
N PRO A 86 -8.48 -17.35 -2.63
CA PRO A 86 -9.03 -16.18 -3.27
C PRO A 86 -8.01 -15.03 -3.32
N ALA A 87 -8.23 -14.07 -4.21
CA ALA A 87 -7.43 -12.85 -4.21
C ALA A 87 -7.71 -12.03 -2.94
N TRP A 88 -6.69 -11.33 -2.44
CA TRP A 88 -6.84 -10.49 -1.25
C TRP A 88 -7.78 -9.30 -1.50
N THR A 89 -8.46 -8.89 -0.44
CA THR A 89 -9.49 -7.83 -0.43
C THR A 89 -9.09 -6.64 0.43
N ALA A 90 -8.02 -6.77 1.21
CA ALA A 90 -7.42 -5.64 1.92
C ALA A 90 -5.91 -5.83 2.09
N CYS A 91 -5.20 -4.75 2.40
CA CYS A 91 -3.80 -4.79 2.77
C CYS A 91 -3.41 -3.69 3.77
N GLU A 92 -2.38 -3.96 4.56
CA GLU A 92 -1.65 -2.96 5.32
C GLU A 92 -0.26 -2.78 4.72
N ILE A 93 0.08 -1.53 4.38
CA ILE A 93 1.36 -1.13 3.82
C ILE A 93 2.09 -0.32 4.89
N ILE A 94 3.30 -0.74 5.25
CA ILE A 94 4.16 -0.03 6.20
C ILE A 94 5.44 0.36 5.48
N ILE A 95 5.77 1.64 5.50
CA ILE A 95 7.03 2.18 4.98
C ILE A 95 7.85 2.67 6.16
N ASP A 96 9.03 2.10 6.33
CA ASP A 96 10.09 2.60 7.19
C ASP A 96 11.03 3.43 6.32
N ILE A 97 10.94 4.76 6.45
CA ILE A 97 11.66 5.70 5.59
C ILE A 97 13.17 5.62 5.85
N PRO A 98 13.67 5.66 7.11
CA PRO A 98 15.10 5.51 7.40
C PRO A 98 15.70 4.17 6.95
N ALA A 99 14.93 3.07 7.03
CA ALA A 99 15.40 1.76 6.62
C ALA A 99 15.22 1.48 5.11
N GLU A 100 14.64 2.44 4.36
CA GLU A 100 14.26 2.28 2.95
C GLU A 100 13.48 0.98 2.70
N LYS A 101 12.58 0.64 3.63
CA LYS A 101 11.90 -0.66 3.65
C LYS A 101 10.40 -0.49 3.56
N ILE A 102 9.81 -1.20 2.61
CA ILE A 102 8.36 -1.40 2.51
C ILE A 102 7.99 -2.82 2.94
N ASN A 103 6.88 -2.95 3.66
CA ASN A 103 6.23 -4.21 3.99
C ASN A 103 4.75 -4.12 3.61
N ILE A 104 4.23 -5.13 2.92
CA ILE A 104 2.82 -5.22 2.57
C ILE A 104 2.27 -6.54 3.13
N SER A 105 1.29 -6.41 4.02
CA SER A 105 0.55 -7.53 4.60
C SER A 105 -0.83 -7.63 3.96
N PHE A 106 -1.12 -8.75 3.30
CA PHE A 106 -2.41 -8.98 2.64
C PHE A 106 -3.42 -9.64 3.57
N GLN A 107 -4.66 -9.17 3.50
CA GLN A 107 -5.83 -9.72 4.18
C GLN A 107 -6.77 -10.31 3.12
N TYR A 108 -7.26 -11.51 3.42
CA TYR A 108 -8.15 -12.27 2.56
C TYR A 108 -9.50 -12.33 3.25
N ASP A 109 -10.60 -12.25 2.49
CA ASP A 109 -11.90 -12.62 3.01
C ASP A 109 -11.90 -14.14 3.28
N ASP A 110 -12.46 -14.55 4.42
CA ASP A 110 -12.63 -15.95 4.81
C ASP A 110 -13.67 -16.69 3.95
#